data_AF-A1IKL0-F1
#
_entry.id   AF-A1IKL0-F1
#
_cell.length_a   1.000
_cell.length_b   1.000
_cell.length_c   1.000
_cell.angle_alpha   90.00
_cell.angle_beta   90.00
_cell.angle_gamma   90.00
#
_symmetry.space_group_name_H-M   'P 1'
#
loop_
_entity.id
_entity.type
_entity.pdbx_description
1 polymer ?
#
loop_
_entity_poly.entity_id
_entity_poly.type
_entity_poly.pdbx_seq_one_letter_code
_entity_poly.pdbx_strand_id
1 'polypeptide(L)'
;ARHSQQGGPTMEILVEHDPVRAQWIIDKSFWGSARIFSALTGPAMDYYTPLEHRKQSYREFMEEWIIDQFIHTIEDYGLKKPWYWDEFMQGLDTWHHGLHMGLWYWRPTLWWRPKAGVSKDEREWLQEKYPNWETVYGDK
;
A
#
# COMPACT_ATOMS: atom_id res chain seq x y z
N ALA A 1 15.62 6.08 10.23
CA ALA A 1 15.71 6.71 11.56
C ALA A 1 16.49 8.03 11.56
N ARG A 2 17.83 8.04 11.41
CA ARG A 2 18.68 9.24 11.62
C ARG A 2 18.25 10.51 10.88
N HIS A 3 17.77 10.41 9.64
CA HIS A 3 17.24 11.57 8.90
C HIS A 3 15.70 11.60 8.89
N SER A 4 15.04 10.44 8.92
CA SER A 4 13.57 10.36 8.92
C SER A 4 12.92 10.95 10.17
N GLN A 5 13.68 11.07 11.28
CA GLN A 5 13.22 11.71 12.52
C GLN A 5 12.98 13.22 12.39
N GLN A 6 13.48 13.88 11.32
CA GLN A 6 13.33 15.33 11.15
C GLN A 6 11.86 15.77 11.03
N GLY A 7 10.98 14.89 10.56
CA GLY A 7 9.56 15.17 10.41
C GLY A 7 8.85 15.41 11.75
N GLY A 8 9.26 14.71 12.82
CA GLY A 8 8.59 14.79 14.12
C GLY A 8 8.62 16.19 14.74
N PRO A 9 9.80 16.75 15.06
CA PRO A 9 9.91 18.10 15.62
C PRO A 9 9.34 19.19 14.69
N THR A 10 9.41 18.98 13.37
CA THR A 10 8.81 19.90 12.39
C THR A 10 7.28 19.87 12.49
N MET A 11 6.70 18.70 12.72
CA MET A 11 5.26 18.53 12.85
C MET A 11 4.73 19.18 14.13
N GLU A 12 5.45 19.06 15.25
CA GLU A 12 5.08 19.71 16.54
C GLU A 12 4.87 21.21 16.35
N ILE A 13 5.86 21.89 15.76
CA ILE A 13 5.82 23.32 15.49
C ILE A 13 4.70 23.66 14.50
N LEU A 14 4.49 22.83 13.47
CA LEU A 14 3.46 23.08 12.47
C LEU A 14 2.05 22.92 13.06
N VAL A 15 1.82 21.92 13.91
CA VAL A 15 0.53 21.72 14.59
C VAL A 15 0.22 22.88 15.53
N GLU A 16 1.22 23.42 16.23
CA GLU A 16 1.05 24.56 17.13
C GLU A 16 0.58 25.83 16.38
N HIS A 17 1.09 26.06 15.16
CA HIS A 17 0.87 27.32 14.44
C HIS A 17 -0.15 27.23 13.28
N ASP A 18 -0.29 26.06 12.65
CA ASP A 18 -1.21 25.82 11.53
C ASP A 18 -1.64 24.33 11.48
N PRO A 19 -2.53 23.91 12.38
CA PRO A 19 -2.96 22.51 12.48
C PRO A 19 -3.72 22.02 11.24
N VAL A 20 -4.37 22.93 10.50
CA VAL A 20 -5.06 22.59 9.24
C VAL A 20 -4.04 22.22 8.17
N ARG A 21 -2.95 22.98 8.07
CA ARG A 21 -1.85 22.68 7.16
C ARG A 21 -1.12 21.39 7.54
N ALA A 22 -0.88 21.16 8.83
CA ALA A 22 -0.29 19.92 9.33
C ALA A 22 -1.07 18.69 8.84
N GLN A 23 -2.40 18.67 9.08
CA GLN A 23 -3.27 17.59 8.62
C GLN A 23 -3.23 17.43 7.11
N TRP A 24 -3.35 18.53 6.35
CA TRP A 24 -3.35 18.47 4.89
C TRP A 24 -2.06 17.87 4.30
N ILE A 25 -0.90 18.19 4.89
CA ILE A 25 0.39 17.65 4.43
C ILE A 25 0.42 16.13 4.68
N ILE A 26 -0.01 15.67 5.85
CA ILE A 26 -0.07 14.24 6.18
C ILE A 26 -1.02 13.51 5.24
N ASP A 27 -2.25 14.00 5.06
CA ASP A 27 -3.24 13.41 4.16
C ASP A 27 -2.70 13.31 2.73
N LYS A 28 -2.17 14.41 2.20
CA LYS A 28 -1.66 14.41 0.82
C LYS A 28 -0.48 13.47 0.63
N SER A 29 0.47 13.50 1.57
CA SER A 29 1.71 12.75 1.46
C SER A 29 1.46 11.25 1.62
N PHE A 30 0.63 10.88 2.60
CA PHE A 30 0.27 9.48 2.81
C PHE A 30 -0.43 8.91 1.58
N TRP A 31 -1.42 9.60 1.01
CA TRP A 31 -2.11 9.11 -0.18
C TRP A 31 -1.15 8.89 -1.35
N GLY A 32 -0.30 9.88 -1.65
CA GLY A 32 0.70 9.75 -2.72
C GLY A 32 1.65 8.57 -2.49
N SER A 33 2.17 8.42 -1.27
CA SER A 33 3.03 7.30 -0.89
C SER A 33 2.31 5.97 -0.99
N ALA A 34 1.08 5.86 -0.50
CA ALA A 34 0.28 4.64 -0.55
C ALA A 34 0.07 4.18 -2.00
N ARG A 35 -0.29 5.09 -2.92
CA ARG A 35 -0.49 4.77 -4.35
C ARG A 35 0.79 4.27 -5.02
N ILE A 36 1.94 4.89 -4.75
CA ILE A 36 3.23 4.44 -5.28
C ILE A 36 3.60 3.08 -4.69
N PHE A 37 3.36 2.89 -3.39
CA PHE A 37 3.69 1.66 -2.68
C PHE A 37 2.82 0.49 -3.15
N SER A 38 1.53 0.72 -3.40
CA SER A 38 0.65 -0.26 -4.04
C SER A 38 1.07 -0.59 -5.47
N ALA A 39 1.69 0.34 -6.21
CA ALA A 39 2.15 0.08 -7.58
C ALA A 39 3.48 -0.69 -7.63
N LEU A 40 4.38 -0.46 -6.68
CA LEU A 40 5.76 -0.99 -6.76
C LEU A 40 6.02 -2.14 -5.78
N THR A 41 5.47 -2.06 -4.57
CA THR A 41 5.67 -3.08 -3.53
C THR A 41 4.60 -4.16 -3.59
N GLY A 42 3.33 -3.78 -3.79
CA GLY A 42 2.22 -4.74 -3.87
C GLY A 42 2.46 -5.87 -4.91
N PRO A 43 2.79 -5.55 -6.18
CA PRO A 43 3.09 -6.56 -7.19
C PRO A 43 4.32 -7.41 -6.84
N ALA A 44 5.33 -6.80 -6.20
CA ALA A 44 6.52 -7.51 -5.79
C ALA A 44 6.21 -8.59 -4.75
N MET A 45 5.39 -8.26 -3.74
CA MET A 45 5.02 -9.19 -2.68
C MET A 45 4.09 -10.30 -3.20
N ASP A 46 3.04 -9.94 -3.92
CA ASP A 46 1.95 -10.88 -4.21
C ASP A 46 2.10 -11.64 -5.53
N TYR A 47 3.01 -11.21 -6.42
CA TYR A 47 3.17 -11.83 -7.74
C TYR A 47 4.62 -12.18 -8.08
N TYR A 48 5.57 -11.30 -7.79
CA TYR A 48 6.96 -11.51 -8.22
C TYR A 48 7.71 -12.46 -7.30
N THR A 49 7.49 -12.37 -5.98
CA THR A 49 8.02 -13.31 -5.00
C THR A 49 7.52 -14.73 -5.29
N PRO A 50 8.40 -15.73 -5.41
CA PRO A 50 8.01 -17.13 -5.54
C PRO A 50 7.06 -17.56 -4.41
N LEU A 51 6.09 -18.40 -4.73
CA LEU A 51 4.99 -18.76 -3.83
C LEU A 51 5.51 -19.33 -2.50
N GLU A 52 6.51 -20.22 -2.57
CA GLU A 52 7.20 -20.84 -1.45
C GLU A 52 7.96 -19.87 -0.52
N HIS A 53 8.12 -18.61 -0.94
CA HIS A 53 8.80 -17.55 -0.19
C HIS A 53 7.85 -16.44 0.27
N ARG A 54 6.56 -16.51 -0.06
CA ARG A 54 5.57 -15.56 0.44
C ARG A 54 5.24 -15.87 1.89
N LYS A 55 5.66 -14.97 2.79
CA LYS A 55 5.38 -15.09 4.23
C LYS A 55 4.00 -14.53 4.61
N GLN A 56 3.56 -13.51 3.88
CA GLN A 56 2.30 -12.81 4.04
C GLN A 56 1.97 -12.07 2.73
N SER A 57 0.72 -11.67 2.59
CA SER A 57 0.23 -10.83 1.50
C SER A 57 0.63 -9.36 1.70
N TYR A 58 0.56 -8.58 0.62
CA TYR A 58 0.70 -7.12 0.68
C TYR A 58 -0.29 -6.49 1.65
N ARG A 59 -1.56 -6.93 1.66
CA ARG A 59 -2.57 -6.44 2.59
C ARG A 59 -2.19 -6.72 4.05
N GLU A 60 -1.86 -7.96 4.38
CA GLU A 60 -1.44 -8.35 5.73
C GLU A 60 -0.22 -7.52 6.18
N PHE A 61 0.75 -7.30 5.28
CA PHE A 61 1.90 -6.44 5.57
C PHE A 61 1.50 -4.99 5.87
N MET A 62 0.59 -4.42 5.08
CA MET A 62 0.14 -3.03 5.28
C MET A 62 -0.60 -2.89 6.61
N GLU A 63 -1.48 -3.84 6.93
CA GLU A 63 -2.25 -3.86 8.17
C GLU A 63 -1.34 -4.02 9.39
N GLU A 64 -0.45 -5.03 9.40
CA GLU A 64 0.39 -5.35 10.56
C GLU A 64 1.51 -4.32 10.80
N TRP A 65 2.16 -3.82 9.75
CA TRP A 65 3.43 -3.09 9.89
C TRP A 65 3.34 -1.59 9.61
N ILE A 66 2.34 -1.14 8.84
CA ILE A 66 2.30 0.24 8.35
C ILE A 66 1.15 1.02 8.97
N ILE A 67 -0.06 0.46 8.93
CA ILE A 67 -1.30 1.14 9.30
C ILE A 67 -1.32 1.53 10.78
N ASP A 68 -1.12 0.55 11.67
CA ASP A 68 -1.21 0.79 13.11
C ASP A 68 -0.13 1.77 13.58
N GLN A 69 1.09 1.61 13.07
CA GLN A 69 2.19 2.52 13.38
C GLN A 69 1.88 3.94 12.90
N PHE A 70 1.35 4.10 11.68
CA PHE A 70 1.04 5.42 11.14
C PHE A 70 -0.05 6.11 11.96
N ILE A 71 -1.14 5.41 12.29
CA ILE A 71 -2.24 5.97 13.08
C ILE A 71 -1.77 6.39 14.47
N HIS A 72 -1.05 5.53 15.20
CA HIS A 72 -0.49 5.91 16.50
C HIS A 72 0.42 7.14 16.40
N THR A 73 1.27 7.19 15.38
CA THR A 73 2.21 8.32 15.21
C THR A 73 1.48 9.64 14.98
N ILE A 74 0.43 9.67 14.15
CA ILE A 74 -0.28 10.94 13.88
C ILE A 74 -1.17 11.36 15.05
N GLU A 75 -1.71 10.39 15.80
CA GLU A 75 -2.50 10.64 17.02
C GLU A 75 -1.64 11.24 18.14
N ASP A 76 -0.36 10.84 18.27
CA ASP A 76 0.60 11.45 19.20
C ASP A 76 0.81 12.95 18.94
N TYR A 77 0.62 13.41 17.70
CA TYR A 77 0.66 14.82 17.30
C TYR A 77 -0.71 15.51 17.34
N GLY A 78 -1.76 14.85 17.84
CA GLY A 78 -3.13 15.38 17.88
C GLY A 78 -3.82 15.48 16.53
N LEU A 79 -3.27 14.84 15.49
CA LEU A 79 -3.87 14.77 14.17
C LEU A 79 -4.92 13.67 14.10
N LYS A 80 -5.76 13.73 13.07
CA LYS A 80 -6.84 12.78 12.85
C LYS A 80 -6.47 11.80 11.75
N LYS A 81 -7.07 10.62 11.81
CA LYS A 81 -7.12 9.68 10.69
C LYS A 81 -7.55 10.42 9.40
N PRO A 82 -6.81 10.29 8.29
CA PRO A 82 -7.16 10.95 7.02
C PRO A 82 -8.59 10.64 6.58
N TRP A 83 -9.25 11.60 5.93
CA TRP A 83 -10.67 11.50 5.58
C TRP A 83 -11.00 10.34 4.61
N TYR A 84 -10.03 9.90 3.81
CA TYR A 84 -10.18 8.80 2.84
C TYR A 84 -9.83 7.43 3.44
N TRP A 85 -9.61 7.32 4.76
CA TRP A 85 -9.01 6.11 5.34
C TRP A 85 -9.78 4.83 5.02
N ASP A 86 -11.11 4.88 5.07
CA ASP A 86 -11.94 3.71 4.74
C ASP A 86 -11.79 3.30 3.27
N GLU A 87 -11.66 4.27 2.35
CA GLU A 87 -11.36 4.01 0.94
C GLU A 87 -9.97 3.39 0.79
N PHE A 88 -8.99 3.89 1.53
CA PHE A 88 -7.64 3.31 1.53
C PHE A 88 -7.65 1.85 2.03
N MET A 89 -8.34 1.55 3.12
CA MET A 89 -8.45 0.20 3.66
C MET A 89 -9.11 -0.76 2.65
N GLN A 90 -10.21 -0.33 2.02
CA GLN A 90 -10.85 -1.11 0.95
C GLN A 90 -9.94 -1.26 -0.28
N GLY A 91 -9.12 -0.24 -0.55
CA GLY A 91 -8.14 -0.24 -1.63
C GLY A 91 -7.07 -1.32 -1.52
N LEU A 92 -6.74 -1.77 -0.31
CA LEU A 92 -5.76 -2.84 -0.09
C LEU A 92 -6.16 -4.18 -0.73
N ASP A 93 -7.46 -4.40 -0.93
CA ASP A 93 -7.98 -5.60 -1.59
C ASP A 93 -7.95 -5.53 -3.12
N THR A 94 -7.66 -4.37 -3.72
CA THR A 94 -7.91 -4.16 -5.16
C THR A 94 -6.83 -3.39 -5.93
N TRP A 95 -6.20 -2.39 -5.30
CA TRP A 95 -5.37 -1.44 -6.04
C TRP A 95 -4.13 -2.07 -6.65
N HIS A 96 -3.34 -2.80 -5.87
CA HIS A 96 -2.10 -3.41 -6.35
C HIS A 96 -2.35 -4.53 -7.36
N HIS A 97 -3.47 -5.25 -7.28
CA HIS A 97 -3.86 -6.24 -8.28
C HIS A 97 -4.15 -5.59 -9.64
N GLY A 98 -4.93 -4.50 -9.66
CA GLY A 98 -5.20 -3.75 -10.88
C GLY A 98 -3.93 -3.09 -11.46
N LEU A 99 -3.08 -2.54 -10.59
CA LEU A 99 -1.80 -1.95 -10.98
C LEU A 99 -0.84 -3.02 -11.53
N HIS A 100 -0.75 -4.19 -10.89
CA HIS A 100 0.03 -5.33 -11.37
C HIS A 100 -0.41 -5.76 -12.77
N MET A 101 -1.72 -5.95 -12.98
CA MET A 101 -2.28 -6.29 -14.28
C MET A 101 -1.86 -5.26 -15.33
N GLY A 102 -1.92 -3.97 -15.00
CA GLY A 102 -1.45 -2.91 -15.87
C GLY A 102 0.06 -3.00 -16.16
N LEU A 103 0.89 -3.13 -15.14
CA LEU A 103 2.35 -3.26 -15.29
C LEU A 103 2.71 -4.47 -16.16
N TRP A 104 2.03 -5.60 -15.98
CA TRP A 104 2.27 -6.81 -16.75
C TRP A 104 1.76 -6.69 -18.20
N TYR A 105 0.56 -6.15 -18.41
CA TYR A 105 -0.02 -6.00 -19.74
C TYR A 105 0.78 -4.99 -20.59
N TRP A 106 1.08 -3.82 -20.03
CA TRP A 106 1.91 -2.77 -20.66
C TRP A 106 3.40 -2.92 -20.37
N ARG A 107 3.87 -4.13 -20.05
CA ARG A 107 5.30 -4.41 -19.78
C ARG A 107 6.30 -3.90 -20.83
N PRO A 108 5.98 -3.71 -22.15
CA PRO A 108 6.93 -3.10 -23.08
C PRO A 108 7.29 -1.63 -22.74
N THR A 109 6.51 -0.97 -21.87
CA THR A 109 6.76 0.40 -21.41
C THR A 109 7.67 0.47 -20.19
N LEU A 110 8.05 -0.67 -19.61
CA LEU A 110 8.82 -0.77 -18.39
C LEU A 110 10.26 -1.21 -18.68
N TRP A 111 11.19 -0.82 -17.81
CA TRP A 111 12.61 -1.21 -17.93
C TRP A 111 12.93 -2.55 -17.23
N TRP A 112 11.98 -3.14 -16.52
CA TRP A 112 12.10 -4.47 -15.90
C TRP A 112 11.11 -5.44 -16.54
N ARG A 113 11.19 -6.72 -16.15
CA ARG A 113 10.30 -7.79 -16.65
C ARG A 113 9.32 -8.21 -15.55
N PRO A 114 8.11 -7.64 -15.49
CA PRO A 114 7.07 -8.11 -14.58
C PRO A 114 6.78 -9.60 -14.76
N LYS A 115 6.69 -10.35 -13.66
CA LYS A 115 6.23 -11.74 -13.67
C LYS A 115 4.70 -11.76 -13.58
N ALA A 116 4.03 -12.59 -14.39
CA ALA A 116 2.57 -12.69 -14.35
C ALA A 116 2.05 -13.11 -12.96
N GLY A 117 2.67 -14.16 -12.38
CA GLY A 117 2.39 -14.60 -11.01
C GLY A 117 0.99 -15.20 -10.82
N VAL A 118 0.46 -15.88 -11.85
CA VAL A 118 -0.91 -16.41 -11.91
C VAL A 118 -0.95 -17.88 -12.36
N SER A 119 0.02 -18.69 -11.95
CA SER A 119 -0.10 -20.16 -12.04
C SER A 119 -1.32 -20.64 -11.23
N LYS A 120 -1.72 -21.91 -11.39
CA LYS A 120 -2.84 -22.47 -10.63
C LYS A 120 -2.64 -22.29 -9.11
N ASP A 121 -1.49 -22.69 -8.60
CA ASP A 121 -1.17 -22.60 -7.17
C ASP A 121 -1.05 -21.14 -6.70
N GLU A 122 -0.52 -20.25 -7.55
CA GLU A 122 -0.46 -18.81 -7.24
C GLU A 122 -1.85 -18.18 -7.17
N ARG A 123 -2.80 -18.59 -8.04
CA ARG A 123 -4.19 -18.14 -8.03
C ARG A 123 -4.95 -18.67 -6.81
N GLU A 124 -4.73 -19.92 -6.43
CA GLU A 124 -5.31 -20.50 -5.20
C GLU A 124 -4.86 -19.71 -3.97
N TRP A 125 -3.57 -19.35 -3.88
CA TRP A 125 -3.06 -18.50 -2.81
C TRP A 125 -3.62 -17.08 -2.86
N LEU A 126 -3.73 -16.47 -4.05
CA LEU A 126 -4.34 -15.15 -4.20
C LEU A 126 -5.80 -15.15 -3.77
N GLN A 127 -6.55 -16.20 -4.10
CA GLN A 127 -7.94 -16.38 -3.68
C GLN A 127 -8.08 -16.62 -2.17
N GLU A 128 -7.13 -17.32 -1.54
CA GLU A 128 -7.08 -17.48 -0.09
C GLU A 128 -6.87 -16.13 0.62
N LYS A 129 -5.90 -15.34 0.15
CA LYS A 129 -5.57 -14.04 0.74
C LYS A 129 -6.58 -12.94 0.41
N TYR A 130 -7.22 -13.05 -0.75
CA TYR A 130 -8.18 -12.08 -1.26
C TYR A 130 -9.39 -12.84 -1.81
N PRO A 131 -10.44 -13.07 -0.98
CA PRO A 131 -11.57 -13.95 -1.33
C PRO A 131 -12.38 -13.60 -2.59
N ASN A 132 -12.23 -12.39 -3.14
CA ASN A 132 -12.89 -11.99 -4.38
C ASN A 132 -11.94 -11.96 -5.58
N TRP A 133 -10.67 -12.37 -5.42
CA TRP A 133 -9.63 -12.19 -6.43
C TRP A 133 -9.98 -12.88 -7.74
N GLU A 134 -10.36 -14.15 -7.68
CA GLU A 134 -10.69 -14.95 -8.86
C GLU A 134 -11.89 -14.36 -9.61
N THR A 135 -12.90 -13.88 -8.88
CA THR A 135 -14.10 -13.26 -9.48
C THR A 135 -13.78 -11.94 -10.17
N VAL A 136 -12.84 -11.15 -9.65
CA VAL A 136 -12.54 -9.80 -10.15
C VAL A 136 -11.45 -9.81 -11.22
N TYR A 137 -10.45 -10.69 -11.09
CA TYR A 137 -9.22 -10.70 -11.91
C TYR A 137 -8.94 -12.02 -12.63
N GLY A 138 -9.55 -13.14 -12.23
CA GLY A 138 -9.20 -14.47 -12.75
C GLY A 138 -9.52 -14.70 -14.23
N ASP A 139 -10.52 -14.00 -14.75
CA ASP A 139 -10.97 -14.09 -16.16
C ASP A 139 -10.36 -13.03 -17.08
N LYS A 140 -9.51 -12.14 -16.54
CA LYS A 140 -8.93 -10.98 -17.25
C LYS A 140 -7.46 -11.21 -17.57
#